data_AF-E2INN3-F1
#
_entry.id   AF-E2INN3-F1
#
_cell.length_a   1.000
_cell.length_b   1.000
_cell.length_c   1.000
_cell.angle_alpha   90.00
_cell.angle_beta   90.00
_cell.angle_gamma   90.00
#
_symmetry.space_group_name_H-M   'P 1'
#
loop_
_entity.id
_entity.type
_entity.pdbx_description
1 polymer ?
#
loop_
_entity_poly.entity_id
_entity_poly.type
_entity_poly.pdbx_seq_one_letter_code
_entity_poly.pdbx_strand_id
1 'polypeptide(L)' 'MLISVTFYTILERKILGYIQSRKGPNKVGLLGIFQPFSDALHLFNKNLIPSELMNFILSYMTP' A
#
# COMPACT_ATOMS: atom_id res chain seq x y z
N MET A 1 11.98 10.71 3.69
CA MET A 1 11.02 10.35 4.75
C MET A 1 10.01 9.29 4.30
N LEU A 2 9.33 9.47 3.16
CA LEU A 2 8.32 8.53 2.64
C LEU A 2 8.80 7.07 2.54
N ILE A 3 9.96 6.83 1.93
CA ILE A 3 10.55 5.50 1.77
C ILE A 3 10.72 4.79 3.13
N SER A 4 11.15 5.53 4.17
CA SER A 4 11.30 4.99 5.52
C SER A 4 9.97 4.54 6.12
N VAL A 5 8.90 5.32 5.91
CA VAL A 5 7.54 5.00 6.39
C VAL A 5 6.99 3.77 5.66
N THR A 6 7.23 3.64 4.35
CA THR A 6 6.75 2.50 3.58
C THR A 6 7.48 1.20 3.94
N PHE A 7 8.77 1.24 4.29
CA PHE A 7 9.47 0.06 4.82
C PHE A 7 9.03 -0.29 6.24
N TYR A 8 8.79 0.72 7.09
CA TYR A 8 8.30 0.52 8.46
C TYR A 8 6.96 -0.23 8.48
N THR A 9 6.04 0.10 7.58
CA THR A 9 4.72 -0.56 7.47
C THR A 9 4.80 -2.02 7.02
N ILE A 10 5.78 -2.39 6.17
CA ILE A 10 6.02 -3.80 5.82
C ILE A 10 6.54 -4.57 7.03
N LEU A 11 7.45 -3.95 7.79
CA LEU A 11 8.06 -4.54 8.97
C LEU A 11 6.98 -4.83 10.02
N GLU A 12 6.10 -3.89 10.29
CA GLU A 12 4.93 -4.06 11.16
C GLU A 12 4.04 -5.24 10.70
N ARG A 13 3.69 -5.29 9.40
CA ARG A 13 2.89 -6.39 8.82
C ARG A 13 3.60 -7.75 8.95
N LYS A 14 4.93 -7.79 8.89
CA LYS A 14 5.71 -9.01 9.13
C LYS A 14 5.69 -9.42 10.61
N ILE A 15 5.92 -8.48 11.53
CA ILE A 15 5.86 -8.74 12.98
C ILE A 15 4.50 -9.29 13.38
N LEU A 16 3.41 -8.63 12.96
CA LEU A 16 2.05 -9.09 13.25
C LEU A 16 1.77 -10.48 12.65
N GLY A 17 2.34 -10.78 11.47
CA GLY A 17 2.30 -12.11 10.90
C GLY A 17 3.00 -13.15 11.79
N TYR A 18 4.22 -12.86 12.25
CA TYR A 18 4.98 -13.73 13.14
C TYR A 18 4.24 -13.98 14.47
N ILE A 19 3.60 -12.96 15.05
CA ILE A 19 2.79 -13.08 16.28
C ILE A 19 1.54 -13.94 16.05
N GLN A 20 0.89 -13.79 14.90
CA GLN A 20 -0.33 -14.51 14.55
C GLN A 20 -0.04 -15.88 13.90
N SER A 21 1.21 -16.37 13.92
CA SER A 21 1.65 -17.60 13.26
C SER A 21 1.25 -17.70 11.78
N ARG A 22 1.11 -16.56 11.09
CA ARG A 22 0.85 -16.49 9.64
C ARG A 22 1.99 -15.80 8.93
N LYS A 23 2.34 -16.27 7.73
CA LYS A 23 3.36 -15.60 6.93
C LYS A 23 2.80 -14.23 6.49
N GLY A 24 3.48 -13.16 6.89
CA GLY A 24 3.24 -11.80 6.40
C GLY A 24 3.47 -11.70 4.88
N PRO A 25 3.41 -10.50 4.29
CA PRO A 25 3.55 -10.33 2.85
C PRO A 25 4.88 -10.93 2.35
N ASN A 26 4.79 -12.01 1.57
CA ASN A 26 5.94 -12.79 1.10
C ASN A 26 5.88 -13.09 -0.42
N LYS A 27 4.82 -12.63 -1.11
CA LYS A 27 4.52 -13.01 -2.50
C LYS A 27 5.04 -12.00 -3.53
N VAL A 28 5.17 -10.73 -3.16
CA VAL A 28 5.55 -9.63 -4.08
C VAL A 28 7.06 -9.40 -3.98
N GLY A 29 7.83 -10.22 -4.70
CA GLY A 29 9.31 -10.14 -4.76
C GLY A 29 10.07 -11.06 -3.79
N LEU A 30 11.39 -10.89 -3.70
CA LEU A 30 12.24 -11.53 -2.69
C LEU A 30 11.76 -11.11 -1.28
N LEU A 31 11.12 -12.02 -0.55
CA LEU A 31 10.61 -11.80 0.82
C LEU A 31 9.59 -10.65 0.96
N GLY A 32 8.89 -10.23 -0.10
CA GLY A 32 7.90 -9.16 -0.02
C GLY A 32 8.45 -7.72 -0.01
N ILE A 33 9.74 -7.53 -0.33
CA ILE A 33 10.39 -6.20 -0.37
C ILE A 33 9.76 -5.27 -1.41
N PHE A 34 9.21 -5.82 -2.50
CA PHE A 34 8.54 -5.04 -3.56
C PHE A 34 7.04 -4.80 -3.31
N GLN A 35 6.48 -5.32 -2.21
CA GLN A 35 5.11 -5.03 -1.78
C GLN A 35 4.72 -3.53 -1.79
N PRO A 36 5.51 -2.60 -1.23
CA PRO A 36 5.16 -1.17 -1.14
C PRO A 36 5.07 -0.52 -2.52
N PHE A 37 5.89 -1.01 -3.47
CA PHE A 37 5.87 -0.53 -4.84
C PHE A 37 4.62 -1.02 -5.58
N SER A 38 4.25 -2.28 -5.36
CA SER A 38 3.00 -2.83 -5.91
C SER A 38 1.76 -2.13 -5.35
N ASP A 39 1.71 -1.86 -4.04
CA ASP A 39 0.59 -1.13 -3.43
C ASP A 39 0.53 0.31 -3.96
N ALA A 40 1.67 0.99 -4.14
CA ALA A 40 1.73 2.35 -4.70
C ALA A 40 1.27 2.41 -6.16
N LEU A 41 1.72 1.48 -7.00
CA LEU A 41 1.29 1.39 -8.41
C LEU A 41 -0.20 1.07 -8.53
N HIS A 42 -0.71 0.18 -7.66
CA HIS A 42 -2.13 -0.13 -7.65
C HIS A 42 -2.99 1.09 -7.25
N LEU A 43 -2.57 1.83 -6.22
CA LEU A 43 -3.25 3.05 -5.80
C LEU A 43 -3.21 4.13 -6.91
N PHE A 44 -2.07 4.28 -7.57
CA PHE A 44 -1.91 5.23 -8.67
C PHE A 44 -2.84 4.90 -9.84
N ASN A 45 -2.92 3.63 -10.24
CA ASN A 45 -3.85 3.18 -11.28
C ASN A 45 -5.32 3.40 -10.88
N LYS A 46 -5.66 3.28 -9.59
CA LYS A 46 -7.02 3.49 -9.12
C LYS A 46 -7.43 4.97 -9.10
N ASN A 47 -6.50 5.88 -8.80
CA ASN A 47 -6.74 7.32 -8.87
C ASN A 47 -6.90 7.83 -10.32
N LEU A 48 -6.29 7.14 -11.29
CA LEU A 48 -6.39 7.47 -12.72
C LEU A 48 -7.75 7.10 -13.33
N ILE A 49 -8.52 6.22 -12.69
CA ILE A 49 -9.87 5.84 -13.15
C ILE A 49 -10.86 6.76 -12.44
N PRO A 50 -11.39 7.81 -13.09
CA PRO A 50 -12.43 8.59 -12.47
C PRO A 50 -13.67 7.71 -12.29
N SER A 51 -14.06 7.42 -11.04
CA SER A 51 -15.40 6.92 -10.77
C SER A 51 -16.41 7.95 -11.31
N GLU A 52 -17.28 7.52 -12.21
CA GLU A 52 -18.19 8.37 -12.98
C GLU A 52 -19.18 9.22 -12.13
N LEU A 53 -19.24 8.98 -10.82
CA LEU A 53 -20.15 9.62 -9.85
C LEU A 53 -19.43 10.44 -8.75
N MET A 54 -18.17 10.84 -8.93
CA MET A 54 -17.45 11.60 -7.91
C MET A 54 -17.71 13.11 -7.96
N ASN A 55 -17.92 13.72 -6.79
CA ASN A 55 -17.83 15.17 -6.65
C ASN A 55 -16.35 15.59 -6.75
N PHE A 56 -15.93 16.07 -7.93
CA PHE A 56 -14.55 16.52 -8.18
C PHE A 56 -14.04 17.55 -7.15
N ILE A 57 -14.93 18.41 -6.66
CA ILE A 57 -14.59 19.41 -5.63
C ILE A 57 -14.21 18.73 -4.32
N LEU A 58 -14.93 17.69 -3.90
CA LEU A 58 -14.65 16.99 -2.65
C LEU A 58 -13.36 16.16 -2.77
N SER A 59 -13.15 15.47 -3.89
CA SER A 59 -11.96 14.62 -4.09
C SER A 59 -10.65 15.41 -4.22
N TYR A 60 -10.69 16.67 -4.67
CA TYR A 60 -9.52 17.54 -4.69
C TYR A 60 -9.24 18.22 -3.35
N MET A 61 -10.28 18.42 -2.53
CA MET A 61 -10.16 19.06 -1.22
C MET A 61 -9.76 18.09 -0.12
N THR A 62 -10.11 16.81 -0.25
CA THR A 62 -9.64 15.75 0.66
C THR A 62 -8.34 15.15 0.11
N PRO A 63 -7.23 15.19 0.88
CA PRO A 63 -5.95 14.63 0.47
C PRO A 63 -5.95 13.10 0.36
#